data_AF-A0A9Q0K4M9-F1
#
_entry.id   AF-A0A9Q0K4M9-F1
#
_cell.length_a   1.000
_cell.length_b   1.000
_cell.length_c   1.000
_cell.angle_alpha   90.00
_cell.angle_beta   90.00
_cell.angle_gamma   90.00
#
_symmetry.space_group_name_H-M   'P 1'
#
loop_
_entity.id
_entity.type
_entity.pdbx_description
1 polymer ?
#
loop_
_entity_poly.entity_id
_entity_poly.type
_entity_poly.pdbx_seq_one_letter_code
_entity_poly.pdbx_strand_id
1 'polypeptide(L)'
;MEVDMAEALPARKMEITAYELLEKSRTSMDEIVAKMLLMKKEGRPKAELRELITQMSLHFINLRQINRSILLEEDRVKAETECAKAPVDFTTLQLHNLLYEKNQILKAIKACKDFKSKHPDIELVPEEEFFSSAPEEIKGTVISNDSSHDLMLKRLNFELFQQKEVCKLREKLEQHKKNLLETIANQKKFLSSLPSHLKSLKKASLPVQHQLGVLHTKKLKQNHLAELLPPPLYVIYSQLLAQKEDFGENIDLEIIGSIKDAQAIAHQQANKDAGISANTETKRLEDDAPDEDDDGQRRRKRLEKVAGKESPEQARIYQSHPLKIILHIYDEEASNSKPPKLISLRFEYLLKLNVVCVGIEGSHEGSETNILCNLFPNDNGLELPHQAAKLIADDAVTFDEKRTLRPYKWAQHLAGIDFLPEVSPLLTCPETPSGETVKSASVNSNLSLYRQQTRVHTVVQRIRSWKKAKMVLVFHLCLLLLWNK
;
A
#
# COMPACT_ATOMS: atom_id res chain seq x y z
N MET A 1 40.73 -49.57 55.65
CA MET A 1 41.73 -50.53 56.12
C MET A 1 42.81 -49.70 56.78
N GLU A 2 42.59 -49.39 58.05
CA GLU A 2 43.53 -48.66 58.91
C GLU A 2 44.79 -49.52 59.04
N VAL A 3 45.91 -49.00 58.56
CA VAL A 3 47.21 -49.64 58.78
C VAL A 3 47.82 -48.93 59.97
N ASP A 4 47.56 -49.55 61.11
CA ASP A 4 48.13 -49.32 62.42
C ASP A 4 49.65 -49.58 62.34
N MET A 5 50.46 -48.53 62.40
CA MET A 5 51.93 -48.60 62.53
C MET A 5 52.40 -47.49 63.47
N ALA A 6 51.88 -47.51 64.70
CA ALA A 6 52.52 -46.87 65.83
C ALA A 6 53.67 -47.78 66.31
N GLU A 7 54.77 -47.77 65.57
CA GLU A 7 56.00 -48.46 65.98
C GLU A 7 56.61 -47.67 67.16
N ALA A 8 56.46 -48.24 68.35
CA ALA A 8 56.89 -47.66 69.61
C ALA A 8 58.40 -47.38 69.60
N LEU A 9 58.74 -46.08 69.62
CA LEU A 9 60.09 -45.62 69.92
C LEU A 9 60.53 -46.21 71.28
N PRO A 10 61.69 -46.90 71.36
CA PRO A 10 62.13 -47.47 72.63
C PRO A 10 62.41 -46.32 73.60
N ALA A 11 61.76 -46.38 74.76
CA ALA A 11 62.00 -45.47 75.87
C ALA A 11 63.50 -45.39 76.16
N ARG A 12 64.12 -44.25 75.84
CA ARG A 12 65.50 -43.93 76.23
C ARG A 12 65.57 -44.01 77.75
N LYS A 13 66.24 -45.05 78.24
CA LYS A 13 66.66 -45.15 79.64
C LYS A 13 67.33 -43.83 80.02
N MET A 14 66.91 -43.24 81.12
CA MET A 14 67.51 -42.05 81.73
C MET A 14 68.93 -42.41 82.19
N GLU A 15 69.87 -42.41 81.25
CA GLU A 15 71.28 -42.26 81.53
C GLU A 15 71.47 -40.83 82.04
N ILE A 16 72.13 -40.70 83.19
CA ILE A 16 72.52 -39.42 83.81
C ILE A 16 72.95 -38.48 82.68
N THR A 17 72.17 -37.42 82.45
CA THR A 17 72.30 -36.63 81.23
C THR A 17 73.74 -36.12 81.15
N ALA A 18 74.40 -36.17 79.98
CA ALA A 18 75.78 -35.67 79.82
C ALA A 18 75.96 -34.24 80.38
N TYR A 19 74.86 -33.45 80.37
CA TYR A 19 74.73 -32.15 81.03
C TYR A 19 74.84 -32.19 82.57
N GLU A 20 74.24 -33.17 83.25
CA GLU A 20 74.38 -33.37 84.71
C GLU A 20 75.80 -33.79 85.10
N LEU A 21 76.44 -34.62 84.27
CA LEU A 21 77.83 -35.05 84.47
C LEU A 21 78.81 -33.89 84.24
N LEU A 22 78.52 -33.05 83.23
CA LEU A 22 79.22 -31.79 82.97
C LEU A 22 79.11 -30.83 84.16
N GLU A 23 77.90 -30.65 84.71
CA GLU A 23 77.65 -29.78 85.86
C GLU A 23 78.34 -30.28 87.13
N LYS A 24 78.34 -31.60 87.38
CA LYS A 24 79.11 -32.22 88.47
C LYS A 24 80.62 -32.02 88.31
N SER A 25 81.16 -32.20 87.11
CA SER A 25 82.59 -31.94 86.85
C SER A 25 82.94 -30.46 87.04
N ARG A 26 82.08 -29.54 86.59
CA ARG A 26 82.25 -28.08 86.78
C ARG A 26 82.30 -27.72 88.27
N THR A 27 81.30 -28.14 89.04
CA THR A 27 81.21 -27.86 90.48
C THR A 27 82.39 -28.45 91.26
N SER A 28 82.82 -29.67 90.95
CA SER A 28 84.02 -30.26 91.56
C SER A 28 85.31 -29.50 91.21
N MET A 29 85.45 -29.00 89.98
CA MET A 29 86.59 -28.13 89.62
C MET A 29 86.53 -26.81 90.40
N ASP A 30 85.37 -26.15 90.47
CA ASP A 30 85.21 -24.90 91.23
C ASP A 30 85.60 -25.07 92.71
N GLU A 31 85.22 -26.19 93.33
CA GLU A 31 85.61 -26.55 94.69
C GLU A 31 87.12 -26.78 94.85
N ILE A 32 87.78 -27.46 93.89
CA ILE A 32 89.23 -27.69 93.92
C ILE A 32 89.98 -26.37 93.72
N VAL A 33 89.54 -25.49 92.81
CA VAL A 33 90.12 -24.15 92.64
C VAL A 33 89.98 -23.34 93.93
N ALA A 34 88.80 -23.37 94.57
CA ALA A 34 88.58 -22.70 95.85
C ALA A 34 89.55 -23.20 96.93
N LYS A 35 89.77 -24.53 97.03
CA LYS A 35 90.75 -25.13 97.94
C LYS A 35 92.19 -24.73 97.60
N MET A 36 92.58 -24.71 96.33
CA MET A 36 93.91 -24.24 95.89
C MET A 36 94.17 -22.77 96.24
N LEU A 37 93.16 -21.90 96.10
CA LEU A 37 93.25 -20.49 96.46
C LEU A 37 93.40 -20.28 97.97
N LEU A 38 92.69 -21.05 98.79
CA LEU A 38 92.84 -21.03 100.26
C LEU A 38 94.24 -21.50 100.69
N MET A 39 94.70 -22.62 100.13
CA MET A 39 96.05 -23.17 100.38
C MET A 39 97.18 -22.20 100.01
N LYS A 40 97.02 -21.44 98.92
CA LYS A 40 97.98 -20.40 98.49
C LYS A 40 98.04 -19.21 99.48
N LYS A 41 96.92 -18.86 100.13
CA LYS A 41 96.87 -17.80 101.15
C LYS A 41 97.52 -18.21 102.47
N GLU A 42 97.51 -19.50 102.80
CA GLU A 42 97.97 -20.04 104.09
C GLU A 42 99.43 -20.55 104.10
N GLY A 43 100.14 -20.53 102.96
CA GLY A 43 101.58 -20.86 102.92
C GLY A 43 101.93 -22.36 103.09
N ARG A 44 101.02 -23.27 102.75
CA ARG A 44 101.13 -24.73 102.95
C ARG A 44 102.10 -25.43 101.95
N PRO A 45 102.61 -26.66 102.23
CA PRO A 45 103.67 -27.31 101.44
C PRO A 45 103.28 -27.64 99.99
N LYS A 46 104.27 -27.55 99.08
CA LYS A 46 104.10 -27.75 97.61
C LYS A 46 103.58 -29.14 97.19
N ALA A 47 103.60 -30.14 98.08
CA ALA A 47 103.16 -31.51 97.77
C ALA A 47 101.62 -31.64 97.68
N GLU A 48 100.87 -31.05 98.61
CA GLU A 48 99.40 -31.05 98.60
C GLU A 48 98.83 -30.24 97.41
N LEU A 49 99.55 -29.19 97.00
CA LEU A 49 99.22 -28.43 95.80
C LEU A 49 99.37 -29.28 94.52
N ARG A 50 100.38 -30.15 94.44
CA ARG A 50 100.56 -31.06 93.29
C ARG A 50 99.43 -32.09 93.20
N GLU A 51 98.93 -32.56 94.33
CA GLU A 51 97.78 -33.48 94.38
C GLU A 51 96.50 -32.80 93.88
N LEU A 52 96.20 -31.58 94.36
CA LEU A 52 95.04 -30.80 93.87
C LEU A 52 95.15 -30.46 92.37
N ILE A 53 96.36 -30.17 91.87
CA ILE A 53 96.61 -29.95 90.42
C ILE A 53 96.35 -31.23 89.63
N THR A 54 96.74 -32.39 90.16
CA THR A 54 96.50 -33.70 89.53
C THR A 54 94.99 -33.99 89.49
N GLN A 55 94.27 -33.77 90.58
CA GLN A 55 92.80 -33.92 90.64
C GLN A 55 92.09 -32.97 89.68
N MET A 56 92.49 -31.69 89.64
CA MET A 56 92.00 -30.72 88.66
C MET A 56 92.24 -31.17 87.21
N SER A 57 93.45 -31.67 86.91
CA SER A 57 93.81 -32.15 85.58
C SER A 57 92.95 -33.36 85.17
N LEU A 58 92.64 -34.25 86.12
CA LEU A 58 91.73 -35.38 85.90
C LEU A 58 90.30 -34.91 85.59
N HIS A 59 89.79 -33.91 86.32
CA HIS A 59 88.48 -33.32 86.02
C HIS A 59 88.45 -32.63 84.64
N PHE A 60 89.53 -31.96 84.22
CA PHE A 60 89.63 -31.41 82.86
C PHE A 60 89.65 -32.49 81.77
N ILE A 61 90.31 -33.62 82.00
CA ILE A 61 90.27 -34.75 81.07
C ILE A 61 88.85 -35.31 80.99
N ASN A 62 88.16 -35.46 82.14
CA ASN A 62 86.76 -35.89 82.18
C ASN A 62 85.85 -34.89 81.44
N LEU A 63 86.03 -33.58 81.66
CA LEU A 63 85.30 -32.53 80.93
C LEU A 63 85.47 -32.66 79.41
N ARG A 64 86.70 -32.86 78.93
CA ARG A 64 86.99 -33.07 77.50
C ARG A 64 86.32 -34.34 76.97
N GLN A 65 86.29 -35.41 77.77
CA GLN A 65 85.63 -36.66 77.41
C GLN A 65 84.10 -36.47 77.33
N ILE A 66 83.50 -35.77 78.28
CA ILE A 66 82.06 -35.45 78.29
C ILE A 66 81.70 -34.57 77.08
N ASN A 67 82.48 -33.52 76.81
CA ASN A 67 82.25 -32.66 75.65
C ASN A 67 82.36 -33.43 74.33
N ARG A 68 83.35 -34.32 74.20
CA ARG A 68 83.46 -35.23 73.04
C ARG A 68 82.23 -36.13 72.93
N SER A 69 81.72 -36.66 74.03
CA SER A 69 80.51 -37.49 74.04
C SER A 69 79.27 -36.72 73.58
N ILE A 70 79.12 -35.46 74.00
CA ILE A 70 78.00 -34.60 73.58
C ILE A 70 78.08 -34.33 72.08
N LEU A 71 79.26 -33.95 71.57
CA LEU A 71 79.44 -33.68 70.14
C LEU A 71 79.18 -34.93 69.28
N LEU A 72 79.64 -36.10 69.73
CA LEU A 72 79.35 -37.35 69.02
C LEU A 72 77.86 -37.70 69.03
N GLU A 73 77.14 -37.43 70.13
CA GLU A 73 75.70 -37.65 70.19
C GLU A 73 74.93 -36.62 69.34
N GLU A 74 75.37 -35.37 69.29
CA GLU A 74 74.84 -34.35 68.38
C GLU A 74 75.00 -34.77 66.92
N ASP A 75 76.21 -35.21 66.53
CA ASP A 75 76.47 -35.74 65.19
C ASP A 75 75.61 -36.98 64.90
N ARG A 76 75.41 -37.87 65.89
CA ARG A 76 74.56 -39.05 65.77
C ARG A 76 73.10 -38.68 65.54
N VAL A 77 72.54 -37.77 66.34
CA VAL A 77 71.15 -37.30 66.20
C VAL A 77 70.97 -36.56 64.88
N LYS A 78 71.93 -35.72 64.48
CA LYS A 78 71.91 -35.01 63.21
C LYS A 78 71.88 -35.99 62.03
N ALA A 79 72.74 -37.01 62.05
CA ALA A 79 72.75 -38.06 61.04
C ALA A 79 71.42 -38.85 61.02
N GLU A 80 70.88 -39.22 62.18
CA GLU A 80 69.60 -39.92 62.31
C GLU A 80 68.45 -39.08 61.73
N THR A 81 68.39 -37.79 62.05
CA THR A 81 67.36 -36.87 61.53
C THR A 81 67.49 -36.65 60.03
N GLU A 82 68.70 -36.53 59.48
CA GLU A 82 68.90 -36.36 58.03
C GLU A 82 68.54 -37.66 57.27
N CYS A 83 68.90 -38.82 57.84
CA CYS A 83 68.48 -40.11 57.32
C CYS A 83 66.96 -40.31 57.35
N ALA A 84 66.28 -39.81 58.39
CA ALA A 84 64.81 -39.86 58.48
C ALA A 84 64.12 -38.83 57.56
N LYS A 85 64.75 -37.68 57.31
CA LYS A 85 64.24 -36.64 56.41
C LYS A 85 64.27 -37.08 54.94
N ALA A 86 65.33 -37.73 54.49
CA ALA A 86 65.47 -38.17 53.10
C ALA A 86 64.28 -38.99 52.55
N PRO A 87 63.76 -40.03 53.22
CA PRO A 87 62.58 -40.77 52.75
C PRO A 87 61.29 -39.94 52.83
N VAL A 88 61.17 -39.02 53.78
CA VAL A 88 60.02 -38.09 53.86
C VAL A 88 60.02 -37.13 52.68
N ASP A 89 61.17 -36.55 52.32
CA ASP A 89 61.30 -35.67 51.16
C ASP A 89 61.00 -36.44 49.85
N PHE A 90 61.52 -37.67 49.74
CA PHE A 90 61.26 -38.53 48.59
C PHE A 90 59.77 -38.88 48.43
N THR A 91 59.10 -39.30 49.50
CA THR A 91 57.65 -39.60 49.46
C THR A 91 56.81 -38.36 49.24
N THR A 92 57.21 -37.20 49.76
CA THR A 92 56.55 -35.91 49.50
C THR A 92 56.65 -35.52 48.02
N LEU A 93 57.81 -35.76 47.39
CA LEU A 93 58.00 -35.54 45.96
C LEU A 93 57.10 -36.48 45.13
N GLN A 94 57.02 -37.75 45.50
CA GLN A 94 56.12 -38.71 44.85
C GLN A 94 54.65 -38.27 44.96
N LEU A 95 54.23 -37.83 46.14
CA LEU A 95 52.88 -37.30 46.35
C LEU A 95 52.62 -36.08 45.46
N HIS A 96 53.58 -35.15 45.35
CA HIS A 96 53.44 -33.98 44.48
C HIS A 96 53.27 -34.38 43.00
N ASN A 97 54.05 -35.35 42.51
CA ASN A 97 53.93 -35.88 41.16
C ASN A 97 52.54 -36.49 40.91
N LEU A 98 52.04 -37.31 41.85
CA LEU A 98 50.72 -37.92 41.75
C LEU A 98 49.58 -36.89 41.81
N LEU A 99 49.72 -35.85 42.64
CA LEU A 99 48.76 -34.75 42.71
C LEU A 99 48.72 -33.96 41.40
N TYR A 100 49.88 -33.73 40.79
CA TYR A 100 49.96 -33.11 39.47
C TYR A 100 49.25 -33.95 38.41
N GLU A 101 49.53 -35.26 38.35
CA GLU A 101 48.87 -36.17 37.41
C GLU A 101 47.36 -36.21 37.61
N LYS A 102 46.90 -36.37 38.86
CA LYS A 102 45.47 -36.31 39.21
C LYS A 102 44.84 -35.02 38.72
N ASN A 103 45.48 -33.87 38.97
CA ASN A 103 44.96 -32.58 38.54
C ASN A 103 44.92 -32.44 37.02
N GLN A 104 45.90 -32.97 36.30
CA GLN A 104 45.89 -33.00 34.85
C GLN A 104 44.77 -33.87 34.30
N ILE A 105 44.57 -35.07 34.86
CA ILE A 105 43.46 -35.95 34.47
C ILE A 105 42.11 -35.27 34.78
N LEU A 106 41.95 -34.63 35.94
CA LEU A 106 40.73 -33.90 36.27
C LEU A 106 40.48 -32.74 35.30
N LYS A 107 41.52 -32.01 34.89
CA LYS A 107 41.42 -30.98 33.85
C LYS A 107 40.99 -31.59 32.51
N ALA A 108 41.56 -32.72 32.12
CA ALA A 108 41.17 -33.43 30.89
C ALA A 108 39.72 -33.93 30.94
N ILE A 109 39.30 -34.54 32.05
CA ILE A 109 37.91 -34.97 32.27
C ILE A 109 36.97 -33.76 32.20
N LYS A 110 37.34 -32.64 32.84
CA LYS A 110 36.54 -31.42 32.78
C LYS A 110 36.42 -30.91 31.34
N ALA A 111 37.53 -30.85 30.60
CA ALA A 111 37.51 -30.45 29.19
C ALA A 111 36.60 -31.36 28.33
N CYS A 112 36.62 -32.67 28.57
CA CYS A 112 35.74 -33.61 27.89
C CYS A 112 34.27 -33.47 28.30
N LYS A 113 33.98 -33.19 29.58
CA LYS A 113 32.60 -33.00 30.08
C LYS A 113 32.01 -31.65 29.67
N ASP A 114 32.83 -30.61 29.58
CA ASP A 114 32.44 -29.28 29.14
C ASP A 114 32.28 -29.21 27.60
N PHE A 115 32.51 -30.33 26.89
CA PHE A 115 32.23 -30.45 25.47
C PHE A 115 30.73 -30.25 25.22
N LYS A 116 30.40 -29.17 24.51
CA LYS A 116 29.06 -28.92 23.99
C LYS A 116 29.07 -29.15 22.49
N SER A 117 28.14 -29.96 22.00
CA SER A 117 27.92 -30.06 20.56
C SER A 117 27.45 -28.70 20.02
N LYS A 118 27.60 -28.48 18.71
CA LYS A 118 27.16 -27.21 18.07
C LYS A 118 25.66 -26.92 18.25
N HIS A 119 24.86 -27.95 18.56
CA HIS A 119 23.41 -27.86 18.71
C HIS A 119 23.02 -28.67 19.96
N PRO A 120 23.11 -28.07 21.16
CA PRO A 120 22.85 -28.79 22.40
C PRO A 120 21.35 -29.08 22.62
N ASP A 121 20.48 -28.17 22.19
CA ASP A 121 19.03 -28.27 22.36
C ASP A 121 18.37 -28.25 20.97
N ILE A 122 18.38 -29.40 20.29
CA ILE A 122 17.58 -29.57 19.08
C ILE A 122 16.15 -29.87 19.53
N GLU A 123 15.21 -29.03 19.14
CA GLU A 123 13.79 -29.27 19.35
C GLU A 123 13.35 -30.44 18.46
N LEU A 124 13.28 -31.63 19.06
CA LEU A 124 12.93 -32.85 18.37
C LEU A 124 11.42 -33.06 18.36
N VAL A 125 10.92 -33.70 17.30
CA VAL A 125 9.53 -34.15 17.18
C VAL A 125 9.14 -34.99 18.40
N PRO A 126 7.99 -34.73 19.05
CA PRO A 126 7.53 -35.49 20.21
C PRO A 126 7.53 -37.00 19.96
N GLU A 127 7.73 -37.79 21.01
CA GLU A 127 7.84 -39.25 20.89
C GLU A 127 6.55 -39.86 20.35
N GLU A 128 5.40 -39.33 20.76
CA GLU A 128 4.08 -39.76 20.32
C GLU A 128 3.92 -39.63 18.81
N GLU A 129 4.34 -38.48 18.28
CA GLU A 129 4.28 -38.19 16.85
C GLU A 129 5.26 -39.08 16.08
N PHE A 130 6.49 -39.27 16.57
CA PHE A 130 7.45 -40.21 15.98
C PHE A 130 6.90 -41.65 15.91
N PHE A 131 6.33 -42.18 16.99
CA PHE A 131 5.79 -43.54 17.00
C PHE A 131 4.56 -43.71 16.10
N SER A 132 3.76 -42.67 15.88
CA SER A 132 2.61 -42.71 14.98
C SER A 132 2.97 -42.55 13.50
N SER A 133 3.92 -41.66 13.18
CA SER A 133 4.13 -41.13 11.82
C SER A 133 5.42 -41.63 11.16
N ALA A 134 6.40 -42.12 11.93
CA ALA A 134 7.65 -42.57 11.37
C ALA A 134 7.46 -43.87 10.55
N PRO A 135 8.11 -43.99 9.38
CA PRO A 135 8.14 -45.23 8.60
C PRO A 135 8.77 -46.39 9.40
N GLU A 136 8.31 -47.62 9.13
CA GLU A 136 8.80 -48.83 9.79
C GLU A 136 10.30 -49.06 9.57
N GLU A 137 10.84 -48.63 8.42
CA GLU A 137 12.27 -48.73 8.10
C GLU A 137 13.15 -47.94 9.07
N ILE A 138 12.64 -46.81 9.59
CA ILE A 138 13.35 -45.95 10.57
C ILE A 138 13.09 -46.44 12.01
N LYS A 139 11.93 -47.04 12.29
CA LYS A 139 11.62 -47.60 13.61
C LYS A 139 12.42 -48.89 13.89
N GLY A 140 12.57 -49.75 12.88
CA GLY A 140 13.19 -51.07 13.00
C GLY A 140 14.72 -51.08 12.98
N THR A 141 15.37 -49.96 12.64
CA THR A 141 16.83 -49.88 12.53
C THR A 141 17.49 -49.68 13.89
N VAL A 142 18.26 -50.64 14.40
CA VAL A 142 19.05 -50.47 15.64
C VAL A 142 20.37 -49.78 15.30
N ILE A 143 20.59 -48.59 15.84
CA ILE A 143 21.74 -47.72 15.58
C ILE A 143 22.71 -47.73 16.77
N SER A 144 22.21 -47.85 18.01
CA SER A 144 23.03 -47.91 19.22
C SER A 144 22.60 -49.01 20.19
N ASN A 145 23.53 -49.42 21.04
CA ASN A 145 23.29 -50.40 22.11
C ASN A 145 22.55 -49.78 23.31
N ASP A 146 22.59 -48.45 23.48
CA ASP A 146 21.83 -47.73 24.51
C ASP A 146 20.45 -47.34 23.96
N SER A 147 19.41 -47.83 24.61
CA SER A 147 18.00 -47.60 24.23
C SER A 147 17.62 -46.12 24.15
N SER A 148 18.12 -45.27 25.06
CA SER A 148 17.78 -43.83 25.07
C SER A 148 18.46 -43.10 23.92
N HIS A 149 19.75 -43.42 23.68
CA HIS A 149 20.50 -42.82 22.59
C HIS A 149 20.01 -43.30 21.22
N ASP A 150 19.67 -44.59 21.11
CA ASP A 150 19.10 -45.19 19.89
C ASP A 150 17.78 -44.52 19.51
N LEU A 151 16.89 -44.29 20.47
CA LEU A 151 15.63 -43.57 20.26
C LEU A 151 15.89 -42.14 19.75
N MET A 152 16.84 -41.42 20.35
CA MET A 152 17.21 -40.07 19.92
C MET A 152 17.74 -40.05 18.48
N LEU A 153 18.60 -41.01 18.10
CA LEU A 153 19.14 -41.11 16.74
C LEU A 153 18.05 -41.45 15.71
N LYS A 154 17.10 -42.31 16.06
CA LYS A 154 15.94 -42.63 15.21
C LYS A 154 15.06 -41.39 14.98
N ARG A 155 14.79 -40.61 16.03
CA ARG A 155 14.04 -39.35 15.94
C ARG A 155 14.75 -38.34 15.03
N LEU A 156 16.06 -38.17 15.18
CA LEU A 156 16.87 -37.31 14.31
C LEU A 156 16.84 -37.76 12.84
N ASN A 157 16.94 -39.06 12.58
CA ASN A 157 16.84 -39.59 11.21
C ASN A 157 15.46 -39.39 10.61
N PHE A 158 14.40 -39.52 11.41
CA PHE A 158 13.05 -39.24 10.97
C PHE A 158 12.86 -37.75 10.62
N GLU A 159 13.34 -36.83 11.44
CA GLU A 159 13.32 -35.41 11.11
C GLU A 159 14.10 -35.08 9.85
N LEU A 160 15.29 -35.66 9.69
CA LEU A 160 16.08 -35.48 8.49
C LEU A 160 15.34 -35.99 7.25
N PHE A 161 14.63 -37.12 7.37
CA PHE A 161 13.77 -37.64 6.32
C PHE A 161 12.63 -36.67 5.99
N GLN A 162 11.91 -36.18 7.01
CA GLN A 162 10.83 -35.21 6.83
C GLN A 162 11.33 -33.92 6.18
N GLN A 163 12.44 -33.36 6.65
CA GLN A 163 13.03 -32.15 6.08
C GLN A 163 13.42 -32.34 4.62
N LYS A 164 13.95 -33.50 4.24
CA LYS A 164 14.24 -33.82 2.82
C LYS A 164 12.97 -33.85 1.97
N GLU A 165 11.90 -34.49 2.45
CA GLU A 165 10.64 -34.55 1.72
C GLU A 165 9.99 -33.17 1.57
N VAL A 166 10.00 -32.36 2.63
CA VAL A 166 9.52 -30.97 2.59
C VAL A 166 10.34 -30.13 1.61
N CYS A 167 11.66 -30.27 1.58
CA CYS A 167 12.53 -29.59 0.62
C CYS A 167 12.18 -29.99 -0.83
N LYS A 168 11.99 -31.28 -1.12
CA LYS A 168 11.56 -31.75 -2.45
C LYS A 168 10.20 -31.18 -2.86
N LEU A 169 9.24 -31.14 -1.92
CA LEU A 169 7.93 -30.56 -2.18
C LEU A 169 8.03 -29.06 -2.48
N ARG A 170 8.84 -28.34 -1.70
CA ARG A 170 9.12 -26.92 -1.90
C ARG A 170 9.69 -26.65 -3.29
N GLU A 171 10.68 -27.42 -3.72
CA GLU A 171 11.28 -27.30 -5.06
C GLU A 171 10.25 -27.52 -6.18
N LYS A 172 9.40 -28.55 -6.06
CA LYS A 172 8.30 -28.81 -7.01
C LYS A 172 7.31 -27.65 -7.08
N LEU A 173 6.90 -27.12 -5.92
CA LEU A 173 5.97 -25.98 -5.85
C LEU A 173 6.60 -24.70 -6.40
N GLU A 174 7.89 -24.47 -6.16
CA GLU A 174 8.60 -23.33 -6.71
C GLU A 174 8.70 -23.40 -8.23
N GLN A 175 8.96 -24.58 -8.79
CA GLN A 175 8.94 -24.78 -10.23
C GLN A 175 7.55 -24.53 -10.82
N HIS A 176 6.49 -25.02 -10.17
CA HIS A 176 5.11 -24.78 -10.60
C HIS A 176 4.77 -23.28 -10.57
N LYS A 177 5.20 -22.56 -9.53
CA LYS A 177 5.06 -21.11 -9.43
C LYS A 177 5.77 -20.39 -10.59
N LYS A 178 7.00 -20.80 -10.94
CA LYS A 178 7.75 -20.21 -12.08
C LYS A 178 7.00 -20.41 -13.40
N ASN A 179 6.50 -21.62 -13.67
CA ASN A 179 5.74 -21.93 -14.88
C ASN A 179 4.44 -21.09 -14.97
N LEU A 180 3.73 -20.92 -13.85
CA LEU A 180 2.53 -20.08 -13.81
C LEU A 180 2.85 -18.61 -14.06
N LEU A 181 3.92 -18.08 -13.48
CA LEU A 181 4.36 -16.69 -13.71
C LEU A 181 4.73 -16.46 -15.18
N GLU A 182 5.40 -17.41 -15.82
CA GLU A 182 5.71 -17.33 -17.25
C GLU A 182 4.42 -17.34 -18.10
N THR A 183 3.46 -18.21 -17.76
CA THR A 183 2.15 -18.26 -18.44
C THR A 183 1.42 -16.93 -18.32
N ILE A 184 1.39 -16.34 -17.12
CA ILE A 184 0.79 -15.02 -16.88
C ILE A 184 1.52 -13.94 -17.67
N ALA A 185 2.86 -13.97 -17.71
CA ALA A 185 3.64 -13.01 -18.48
C ALA A 185 3.34 -13.10 -19.98
N ASN A 186 3.19 -14.32 -20.52
CA ASN A 186 2.83 -14.55 -21.92
C ASN A 186 1.40 -14.07 -22.22
N GLN A 187 0.45 -14.33 -21.33
CA GLN A 187 -0.92 -13.82 -21.46
C GLN A 187 -0.95 -12.29 -21.39
N LYS A 188 -0.20 -11.66 -20.48
CA LYS A 188 -0.07 -10.19 -20.41
C LYS A 188 0.52 -9.62 -21.68
N LYS A 189 1.57 -10.24 -22.24
CA LYS A 189 2.14 -9.84 -23.54
C LYS A 189 1.09 -9.92 -24.65
N PHE A 190 0.34 -11.02 -24.73
CA PHE A 190 -0.77 -11.17 -25.69
C PHE A 190 -1.86 -10.10 -25.51
N LEU A 191 -2.28 -9.82 -24.28
CA LEU A 191 -3.27 -8.78 -24.00
C LEU A 191 -2.74 -7.38 -24.35
N SER A 192 -1.44 -7.12 -24.16
CA SER A 192 -0.83 -5.84 -24.53
C SER A 192 -0.68 -5.65 -26.04
N SER A 193 -0.54 -6.73 -26.81
CA SER A 193 -0.50 -6.67 -28.28
C SER A 193 -1.90 -6.64 -28.91
N LEU A 194 -2.94 -7.09 -28.20
CA LEU A 194 -4.30 -7.15 -28.70
C LEU A 194 -4.85 -5.78 -29.20
N PRO A 195 -4.62 -4.63 -28.52
CA PRO A 195 -5.03 -3.32 -29.03
C PRO A 195 -4.42 -2.96 -30.40
N SER A 196 -3.16 -3.33 -30.66
CA SER A 196 -2.53 -3.06 -31.96
C SER A 196 -3.12 -3.96 -33.04
N HIS A 197 -3.34 -5.24 -32.75
CA HIS A 197 -4.01 -6.17 -33.65
C HIS A 197 -5.44 -5.72 -33.98
N LEU A 198 -6.21 -5.27 -32.98
CA LEU A 198 -7.56 -4.72 -33.19
C LEU A 198 -7.55 -3.43 -34.00
N LYS A 199 -6.57 -2.53 -33.79
CA LYS A 199 -6.41 -1.32 -34.62
C LYS A 199 -6.14 -1.68 -36.09
N SER A 200 -5.27 -2.65 -36.33
CA SER A 200 -4.97 -3.16 -37.68
C SER A 200 -6.20 -3.81 -38.32
N LEU A 201 -6.93 -4.65 -37.59
CA LEU A 201 -8.18 -5.26 -38.05
C LEU A 201 -9.24 -4.20 -38.37
N LYS A 202 -9.44 -3.23 -37.48
CA LYS A 202 -10.33 -2.08 -37.71
C LYS A 202 -9.96 -1.37 -39.01
N LYS A 203 -8.68 -1.06 -39.22
CA LYS A 203 -8.20 -0.40 -40.45
C LYS A 203 -8.44 -1.25 -41.70
N ALA A 204 -8.19 -2.55 -41.64
CA ALA A 204 -8.42 -3.48 -42.75
C ALA A 204 -9.91 -3.64 -43.09
N SER A 205 -10.80 -3.55 -42.09
CA SER A 205 -12.25 -3.66 -42.30
C SER A 205 -12.91 -2.38 -42.82
N LEU A 206 -12.25 -1.22 -42.76
CA LEU A 206 -12.81 0.07 -43.20
C LEU A 206 -13.31 0.07 -44.66
N PRO A 207 -12.55 -0.40 -45.66
CA PRO A 207 -12.99 -0.37 -47.06
C PRO A 207 -14.28 -1.17 -47.28
N VAL A 208 -14.38 -2.34 -46.64
CA VAL A 208 -15.58 -3.20 -46.70
C VAL A 208 -16.76 -2.54 -46.01
N GLN A 209 -16.56 -1.89 -44.85
CA GLN A 209 -17.62 -1.12 -44.17
C GLN A 209 -18.14 0.02 -45.05
N HIS A 210 -17.24 0.73 -45.75
CA HIS A 210 -17.62 1.79 -46.68
C HIS A 210 -18.43 1.26 -47.87
N GLN A 211 -18.08 0.09 -48.40
CA GLN A 211 -18.76 -0.52 -49.54
C GLN A 211 -20.11 -1.13 -49.17
N LEU A 212 -20.25 -1.67 -47.95
CA LEU A 212 -21.50 -2.23 -47.44
C LEU A 212 -22.43 -1.18 -46.79
N GLY A 213 -22.03 0.09 -46.70
CA GLY A 213 -22.83 1.15 -46.07
C GLY A 213 -23.00 1.00 -44.55
N VAL A 214 -22.17 0.19 -43.91
CA VAL A 214 -22.28 -0.24 -42.51
C VAL A 214 -21.70 0.88 -41.60
N LEU A 215 -22.46 1.94 -41.36
CA LEU A 215 -22.07 3.14 -40.59
C LEU A 215 -22.15 2.99 -39.05
N HIS A 216 -21.87 1.81 -38.50
CA HIS A 216 -21.98 1.54 -37.05
C HIS A 216 -21.07 2.46 -36.22
N THR A 217 -19.95 2.92 -36.79
CA THR A 217 -19.03 3.85 -36.11
C THR A 217 -19.61 5.25 -35.89
N LYS A 218 -20.53 5.73 -36.74
CA LYS A 218 -21.20 7.03 -36.54
C LYS A 218 -22.28 6.92 -35.47
N LYS A 219 -23.12 5.87 -35.55
CA LYS A 219 -24.17 5.61 -34.55
C LYS A 219 -23.59 5.41 -33.15
N LEU A 220 -22.53 4.61 -33.00
CA LEU A 220 -21.86 4.40 -31.71
C LEU A 220 -21.26 5.68 -31.13
N LYS A 221 -20.64 6.53 -31.96
CA LYS A 221 -20.12 7.83 -31.52
C LYS A 221 -21.26 8.75 -31.05
N GLN A 222 -22.37 8.79 -31.78
CA GLN A 222 -23.53 9.59 -31.38
C GLN A 222 -24.16 9.05 -30.10
N ASN A 223 -24.24 7.74 -29.90
CA ASN A 223 -24.73 7.14 -28.65
C ASN A 223 -23.86 7.53 -27.45
N HIS A 224 -22.53 7.45 -27.59
CA HIS A 224 -21.63 7.86 -26.51
C HIS A 224 -21.72 9.37 -26.21
N LEU A 225 -21.97 10.20 -27.23
CA LEU A 225 -22.26 11.62 -27.03
C LEU A 225 -23.62 11.83 -26.35
N ALA A 226 -24.62 11.00 -26.65
CA ALA A 226 -25.95 11.07 -26.05
C ALA A 226 -25.93 10.75 -24.56
N GLU A 227 -25.07 9.83 -24.10
CA GLU A 227 -24.85 9.54 -22.67
C GLU A 227 -24.41 10.77 -21.86
N LEU A 228 -23.79 11.76 -22.51
CA LEU A 228 -23.29 12.98 -21.88
C LEU A 228 -24.23 14.18 -22.07
N LEU A 229 -25.42 13.99 -22.66
CA LEU A 229 -26.40 15.05 -22.84
C LEU A 229 -27.14 15.36 -21.51
N PRO A 230 -27.48 16.64 -21.25
CA PRO A 230 -28.40 17.01 -20.18
C PRO A 230 -29.76 16.32 -20.36
N PRO A 231 -30.48 15.99 -19.28
CA PRO A 231 -31.76 15.27 -19.38
C PRO A 231 -32.76 15.91 -20.37
N PRO A 232 -32.94 17.24 -20.42
CA PRO A 232 -33.85 17.86 -21.39
C PRO A 232 -33.42 17.64 -22.85
N LEU A 233 -32.11 17.75 -23.14
CA LEU A 233 -31.60 17.49 -24.50
C LEU A 233 -31.63 16.01 -24.86
N TYR A 234 -31.36 15.13 -23.89
CA TYR A 234 -31.44 13.68 -24.09
C TYR A 234 -32.87 13.26 -24.46
N VAL A 235 -33.89 13.81 -23.79
CA VAL A 235 -35.30 13.56 -24.13
C VAL A 235 -35.59 14.01 -25.56
N ILE A 236 -35.18 15.22 -25.97
CA ILE A 236 -35.33 15.69 -27.37
C ILE A 236 -34.67 14.71 -28.34
N TYR A 237 -33.42 14.33 -28.08
CA TYR A 237 -32.65 13.43 -28.94
C TYR A 237 -33.32 12.06 -29.06
N SER A 238 -33.73 11.45 -27.94
CA SER A 238 -34.39 10.15 -27.92
C SER A 238 -35.74 10.16 -28.65
N GLN A 239 -36.55 11.20 -28.46
CA GLN A 239 -37.84 11.35 -29.11
C GLN A 239 -37.70 11.54 -30.62
N LEU A 240 -36.76 12.39 -31.07
CA LEU A 240 -36.50 12.59 -32.50
C LEU A 240 -35.85 11.35 -33.13
N LEU A 241 -34.98 10.65 -32.41
CA LEU A 241 -34.35 9.42 -32.88
C LEU A 241 -35.38 8.31 -33.07
N ALA A 242 -36.32 8.16 -32.13
CA ALA A 242 -37.44 7.22 -32.27
C ALA A 242 -38.31 7.54 -33.49
N GLN A 243 -38.63 8.82 -33.74
CA GLN A 243 -39.37 9.21 -34.94
C GLN A 243 -38.61 8.92 -36.24
N LYS A 244 -37.29 9.11 -36.25
CA LYS A 244 -36.45 8.76 -37.39
C LYS A 244 -36.40 7.25 -37.64
N GLU A 245 -36.16 6.45 -36.60
CA GLU A 245 -35.96 5.00 -36.74
C GLU A 245 -37.27 4.22 -36.95
N ASP A 246 -38.34 4.59 -36.24
CA ASP A 246 -39.60 3.84 -36.24
C ASP A 246 -40.59 4.30 -37.31
N PHE A 247 -40.62 5.61 -37.62
CA PHE A 247 -41.57 6.19 -38.58
C PHE A 247 -40.93 6.60 -39.90
N GLY A 248 -39.61 6.43 -40.05
CA GLY A 248 -38.89 6.74 -41.30
C GLY A 248 -38.96 8.21 -41.70
N GLU A 249 -39.16 9.11 -40.74
CA GLU A 249 -39.30 10.54 -41.02
C GLU A 249 -37.98 11.10 -41.57
N ASN A 250 -38.04 11.91 -42.65
CA ASN A 250 -36.86 12.45 -43.34
C ASN A 250 -36.15 13.52 -42.50
N ILE A 251 -35.41 13.05 -41.49
CA ILE A 251 -34.74 13.84 -40.47
C ILE A 251 -33.35 13.26 -40.21
N ASP A 252 -32.34 14.14 -40.14
CA ASP A 252 -31.01 13.79 -39.62
C ASP A 252 -30.71 14.50 -38.30
N LEU A 253 -30.05 13.77 -37.40
CA LEU A 253 -29.71 14.23 -36.06
C LEU A 253 -28.20 14.17 -35.88
N GLU A 254 -27.62 15.27 -35.40
CA GLU A 254 -26.20 15.36 -35.10
C GLU A 254 -25.99 16.01 -33.73
N ILE A 255 -25.20 15.38 -32.87
CA ILE A 255 -24.76 15.97 -31.60
C ILE A 255 -23.39 16.62 -31.85
N ILE A 256 -23.31 17.94 -31.65
CA ILE A 256 -22.07 18.71 -31.84
C ILE A 256 -21.64 19.32 -30.51
N GLY A 257 -20.37 19.17 -30.17
CA GLY A 257 -19.80 19.80 -28.99
C GLY A 257 -18.46 19.20 -28.56
N SER A 258 -17.92 19.76 -27.47
CA SER A 258 -16.69 19.28 -26.83
C SER A 258 -16.99 18.18 -25.82
N ILE A 259 -16.47 16.97 -26.07
CA ILE A 259 -16.66 15.79 -25.20
C ILE A 259 -16.01 16.01 -23.83
N LYS A 260 -14.82 16.63 -23.81
CA LYS A 260 -14.05 16.87 -22.59
C LYS A 260 -14.79 17.82 -21.63
N ASP A 261 -15.36 18.90 -22.18
CA ASP A 261 -16.09 19.88 -21.37
C ASP A 261 -17.43 19.30 -20.86
N ALA A 262 -18.08 18.46 -21.66
CA ALA A 262 -19.31 17.76 -21.28
C ALA A 262 -19.06 16.77 -20.12
N GLN A 263 -17.99 15.98 -20.21
CA GLN A 263 -17.57 15.08 -19.13
C GLN A 263 -17.24 15.85 -17.85
N ALA A 264 -16.55 16.99 -17.95
CA ALA A 264 -16.25 17.83 -16.79
C ALA A 264 -17.53 18.33 -16.09
N ILE A 265 -18.57 18.71 -16.85
CA ILE A 265 -19.85 19.14 -16.29
C ILE A 265 -20.62 17.96 -15.68
N ALA A 266 -20.61 16.79 -16.33
CA ALA A 266 -21.22 15.57 -15.76
C ALA A 266 -20.56 15.17 -14.43
N HIS A 267 -19.22 15.23 -14.35
CA HIS A 267 -18.51 15.00 -13.08
C HIS A 267 -18.83 16.05 -12.02
N GLN A 268 -18.93 17.34 -12.39
CA GLN A 268 -19.32 18.40 -11.47
C GLN A 268 -20.74 18.24 -10.95
N GLN A 269 -21.68 17.79 -11.78
CA GLN A 269 -23.07 17.51 -11.39
C GLN A 269 -23.14 16.29 -10.48
N ALA A 270 -22.45 15.18 -10.81
CA ALA A 270 -22.37 13.99 -9.97
C ALA A 270 -21.80 14.30 -8.57
N ASN A 271 -20.78 15.15 -8.49
CA ASN A 271 -20.20 15.56 -7.20
C ASN A 271 -21.14 16.46 -6.37
N LYS A 272 -21.99 17.28 -7.03
CA LYS A 272 -23.01 18.10 -6.35
C LYS A 272 -24.16 17.24 -5.82
N ASP A 273 -24.62 16.26 -6.59
CA ASP A 273 -25.71 15.37 -6.20
C ASP A 273 -25.27 14.35 -5.14
N ALA A 274 -23.98 14.01 -5.08
CA ALA A 274 -23.39 13.17 -4.04
C ALA A 274 -23.21 13.88 -2.67
N GLY A 275 -23.63 15.14 -2.53
CA GLY A 275 -23.62 15.85 -1.24
C GLY A 275 -22.22 16.19 -0.69
N ILE A 276 -21.17 16.10 -1.51
CA ILE A 276 -19.82 16.50 -1.10
C ILE A 276 -19.71 18.01 -1.27
N SER A 277 -20.08 18.73 -0.19
CA SER A 277 -19.83 20.16 -0.05
C SER A 277 -18.37 20.46 -0.37
N ALA A 278 -18.14 21.21 -1.45
CA ALA A 278 -16.85 21.75 -1.81
C ALA A 278 -16.41 22.76 -0.74
N ASN A 279 -15.71 22.28 0.28
CA ASN A 279 -14.84 23.11 1.10
C ASN A 279 -13.61 22.28 1.50
N THR A 280 -12.45 22.95 1.48
CA THR A 280 -11.11 22.43 1.78
C THR A 280 -10.35 21.85 0.58
N GLU A 281 -9.81 22.80 -0.19
CA GLU A 281 -8.36 22.93 -0.49
C GLU A 281 -7.51 21.65 -0.57
N THR A 282 -7.03 21.41 -1.79
CA THR A 282 -5.64 21.00 -2.11
C THR A 282 -4.96 20.01 -1.18
N LYS A 283 -4.94 18.73 -1.59
CA LYS A 283 -3.72 17.92 -1.50
C LYS A 283 -3.41 17.30 -2.84
N ARG A 284 -2.38 17.88 -3.48
CA ARG A 284 -1.58 17.24 -4.52
C ARG A 284 -1.04 15.94 -3.93
N LEU A 285 -1.32 14.82 -4.57
CA LEU A 285 -0.49 13.63 -4.45
C LEU A 285 0.17 13.44 -5.80
N GLU A 286 1.49 13.35 -5.69
CA GLU A 286 2.47 13.08 -6.73
C GLU A 286 2.10 11.82 -7.50
N ASP A 287 2.19 11.89 -8.83
CA ASP A 287 2.41 10.71 -9.64
C ASP A 287 3.51 11.04 -10.66
N ASP A 288 4.68 10.50 -10.35
CA ASP A 288 5.92 10.55 -11.12
C ASP A 288 5.76 9.71 -12.39
N ALA A 289 5.89 10.34 -13.56
CA ALA A 289 6.25 9.66 -14.79
C ALA A 289 7.26 10.52 -15.57
N PRO A 290 8.37 9.94 -16.03
CA PRO A 290 9.52 10.70 -16.49
C PRO A 290 9.29 11.33 -17.87
N ASP A 291 9.84 12.53 -17.95
CA ASP A 291 9.99 13.41 -19.10
C ASP A 291 11.02 12.83 -20.08
N GLU A 292 10.66 12.75 -21.36
CA GLU A 292 11.62 12.57 -22.47
C GLU A 292 11.22 13.56 -23.57
N ASP A 293 12.10 14.55 -23.72
CA ASP A 293 12.47 15.31 -24.92
C ASP A 293 11.49 16.28 -25.58
N ASP A 294 11.69 17.54 -25.19
CA ASP A 294 11.93 18.73 -26.01
C ASP A 294 11.96 18.54 -27.55
N ASP A 295 10.99 19.17 -28.23
CA ASP A 295 11.25 19.77 -29.53
C ASP A 295 10.37 21.03 -29.75
N GLY A 296 11.04 22.17 -29.86
CA GLY A 296 10.85 23.04 -31.03
C GLY A 296 9.55 23.83 -31.13
N GLN A 297 9.56 25.03 -30.53
CA GLN A 297 9.04 26.29 -31.08
C GLN A 297 7.90 26.23 -32.12
N ARG A 298 6.75 26.85 -31.81
CA ARG A 298 6.29 28.10 -32.46
C ARG A 298 4.95 28.58 -31.92
N ARG A 299 5.00 29.79 -31.36
CA ARG A 299 3.91 30.72 -31.10
C ARG A 299 2.74 30.57 -32.09
N ARG A 300 1.53 30.34 -31.59
CA ARG A 300 0.30 30.73 -32.32
C ARG A 300 -0.49 31.75 -31.50
N LYS A 301 -0.45 32.96 -32.04
CA LYS A 301 -1.22 34.16 -31.68
C LYS A 301 -2.62 33.82 -31.18
N ARG A 302 -2.95 34.27 -29.97
CA ARG A 302 -4.32 34.59 -29.56
C ARG A 302 -4.90 35.53 -30.61
N LEU A 303 -5.94 35.11 -31.32
CA LEU A 303 -6.84 36.04 -32.00
C LEU A 303 -7.70 36.67 -30.91
N GLU A 304 -7.33 37.89 -30.57
CA GLU A 304 -8.10 38.82 -29.77
C GLU A 304 -9.40 39.12 -30.54
N LYS A 305 -10.49 38.46 -30.16
CA LYS A 305 -11.83 38.80 -30.64
C LYS A 305 -12.44 39.75 -29.62
N VAL A 306 -12.56 41.01 -30.03
CA VAL A 306 -13.27 42.10 -29.36
C VAL A 306 -14.67 41.60 -28.97
N ALA A 307 -14.88 41.34 -27.68
CA ALA A 307 -16.20 41.12 -27.12
C ALA A 307 -16.67 42.45 -26.53
N GLY A 308 -17.80 42.94 -27.06
CA GLY A 308 -18.50 44.10 -26.54
C GLY A 308 -18.85 43.91 -25.06
N LYS A 309 -18.93 45.04 -24.35
CA LYS A 309 -19.32 45.12 -22.95
C LYS A 309 -20.69 44.44 -22.72
N GLU A 310 -20.67 43.20 -22.25
CA GLU A 310 -21.75 42.59 -21.48
C GLU A 310 -21.25 42.45 -20.03
N SER A 311 -22.12 42.73 -19.06
CA SER A 311 -21.78 42.60 -17.65
C SER A 311 -21.39 41.14 -17.33
N PRO A 312 -20.36 40.89 -16.50
CA PRO A 312 -19.85 39.54 -16.23
C PRO A 312 -20.88 38.61 -15.53
N GLU A 313 -21.94 39.19 -14.98
CA GLU A 313 -23.02 38.49 -14.29
C GLU A 313 -24.03 37.88 -15.27
N GLN A 314 -24.40 38.60 -16.34
CA GLN A 314 -25.28 38.09 -17.40
C GLN A 314 -24.61 36.92 -18.14
N ALA A 315 -23.32 37.02 -18.44
CA ALA A 315 -22.56 35.94 -19.08
C ALA A 315 -22.49 34.66 -18.21
N ARG A 316 -22.55 34.79 -16.88
CA ARG A 316 -22.62 33.65 -15.96
C ARG A 316 -24.00 33.01 -15.93
N ILE A 317 -25.09 33.76 -16.07
CA ILE A 317 -26.47 33.24 -16.06
C ILE A 317 -26.76 32.45 -17.34
N TYR A 318 -26.28 32.93 -18.48
CA TYR A 318 -26.48 32.30 -19.80
C TYR A 318 -25.45 31.23 -20.16
N GLN A 319 -24.93 30.51 -19.16
CA GLN A 319 -23.96 29.43 -19.39
C GLN A 319 -24.63 28.23 -20.09
N SER A 320 -24.28 28.04 -21.37
CA SER A 320 -24.78 26.96 -22.20
C SER A 320 -24.01 25.66 -21.99
N HIS A 321 -24.70 24.53 -22.11
CA HIS A 321 -24.07 23.22 -22.17
C HIS A 321 -23.17 23.08 -23.40
N PRO A 322 -21.98 22.45 -23.30
CA PRO A 322 -21.02 22.31 -24.39
C PRO A 322 -21.49 21.38 -25.52
N LEU A 323 -22.44 20.48 -25.24
CA LEU A 323 -23.11 19.67 -26.27
C LEU A 323 -24.41 20.33 -26.73
N LYS A 324 -24.61 20.37 -28.04
CA LYS A 324 -25.77 20.92 -28.74
C LYS A 324 -26.33 19.86 -29.68
N ILE A 325 -27.63 19.88 -29.90
CA ILE A 325 -28.29 19.00 -30.87
C ILE A 325 -28.61 19.81 -32.12
N ILE A 326 -28.27 19.26 -33.27
CA ILE A 326 -28.63 19.80 -34.57
C ILE A 326 -29.58 18.84 -35.25
N LEU A 327 -30.73 19.39 -35.63
CA LEU A 327 -31.82 18.71 -36.30
C LEU A 327 -31.89 19.22 -37.74
N HIS A 328 -31.65 18.33 -38.70
CA HIS A 328 -31.80 18.61 -40.13
C HIS A 328 -33.14 18.06 -40.60
N ILE A 329 -34.02 18.95 -41.07
CA ILE A 329 -35.33 18.58 -41.61
C ILE A 329 -35.24 18.65 -43.13
N TYR A 330 -35.68 17.60 -43.81
CA TYR A 330 -35.73 17.52 -45.27
C TYR A 330 -37.18 17.59 -45.77
N ASP A 331 -37.32 17.93 -47.06
CA ASP A 331 -38.62 17.92 -47.74
C ASP A 331 -39.09 16.47 -48.02
N GLU A 332 -40.39 16.24 -47.94
CA GLU A 332 -41.03 14.96 -48.25
C GLU A 332 -41.27 14.75 -49.75
N GLU A 333 -41.40 15.82 -50.55
CA GLU A 333 -41.88 15.75 -51.94
C GLU A 333 -40.78 15.49 -52.98
N ALA A 334 -39.52 15.32 -52.58
CA ALA A 334 -38.43 15.09 -53.52
C ALA A 334 -38.14 13.59 -53.70
N SER A 335 -38.66 12.99 -54.78
CA SER A 335 -38.40 11.61 -55.22
C SER A 335 -36.95 11.30 -55.66
N ASN A 336 -35.97 12.12 -55.26
CA ASN A 336 -34.55 11.90 -55.52
C ASN A 336 -33.90 11.21 -54.32
N SER A 337 -32.83 10.42 -54.54
CA SER A 337 -32.18 9.62 -53.48
C SER A 337 -31.60 10.43 -52.30
N LYS A 338 -31.64 11.76 -52.35
CA LYS A 338 -31.42 12.67 -51.22
C LYS A 338 -32.39 13.86 -51.31
N PRO A 339 -33.39 13.98 -50.43
CA PRO A 339 -34.27 15.14 -50.41
C PRO A 339 -33.48 16.42 -50.09
N PRO A 340 -33.86 17.59 -50.63
CA PRO A 340 -33.19 18.85 -50.32
C PRO A 340 -33.43 19.21 -48.84
N LYS A 341 -32.36 19.71 -48.21
CA LYS A 341 -32.36 20.14 -46.81
C LYS A 341 -33.21 21.42 -46.67
N LEU A 342 -34.31 21.34 -45.93
CA LEU A 342 -35.30 22.41 -45.82
C LEU A 342 -34.92 23.44 -44.75
N ILE A 343 -34.54 22.97 -43.56
CA ILE A 343 -34.11 23.82 -42.44
C ILE A 343 -33.21 23.04 -41.48
N SER A 344 -32.38 23.75 -40.72
CA SER A 344 -31.58 23.17 -39.63
C SER A 344 -31.80 23.92 -38.36
N LEU A 345 -32.15 23.18 -37.31
CA LEU A 345 -32.46 23.72 -36.01
C LEU A 345 -31.37 23.32 -35.04
N ARG A 346 -30.85 24.30 -34.30
CA ARG A 346 -29.88 24.12 -33.24
C ARG A 346 -30.60 24.23 -31.90
N PHE A 347 -30.48 23.19 -31.09
CA PHE A 347 -30.94 23.16 -29.70
C PHE A 347 -29.75 23.34 -28.76
N GLU A 348 -29.88 24.30 -27.85
CA GLU A 348 -28.90 24.61 -26.81
C GLU A 348 -29.59 24.56 -25.45
N TYR A 349 -28.91 24.07 -24.43
CA TYR A 349 -29.44 24.01 -23.08
C TYR A 349 -28.70 24.96 -22.15
N LEU A 350 -29.42 25.82 -21.46
CA LEU A 350 -28.89 26.76 -20.48
C LEU A 350 -28.93 26.12 -19.09
N LEU A 351 -27.75 25.81 -18.54
CA LEU A 351 -27.62 24.97 -17.34
C LEU A 351 -28.22 25.60 -16.09
N LYS A 352 -28.10 26.92 -15.93
CA LYS A 352 -28.57 27.63 -14.73
C LYS A 352 -30.04 28.03 -14.79
N LEU A 353 -30.56 28.29 -15.99
CA LEU A 353 -31.95 28.65 -16.19
C LEU A 353 -32.86 27.41 -16.37
N ASN A 354 -32.27 26.24 -16.66
CA ASN A 354 -33.00 25.02 -17.01
C ASN A 354 -33.98 25.25 -18.18
N VAL A 355 -33.46 25.85 -19.25
CA VAL A 355 -34.25 26.22 -20.44
C VAL A 355 -33.54 25.74 -21.69
N VAL A 356 -34.30 25.17 -22.62
CA VAL A 356 -33.83 24.81 -23.97
C VAL A 356 -34.09 25.97 -24.93
N CYS A 357 -33.05 26.46 -25.61
CA CYS A 357 -33.17 27.49 -26.63
C CYS A 357 -33.02 26.88 -28.03
N VAL A 358 -33.83 27.36 -28.98
CA VAL A 358 -33.83 26.88 -30.36
C VAL A 358 -33.62 28.04 -31.33
N GLY A 359 -32.84 27.80 -32.37
CA GLY A 359 -32.54 28.76 -33.41
C GLY A 359 -32.17 28.07 -34.71
N ILE A 360 -32.14 28.82 -35.80
CA ILE A 360 -31.78 28.28 -37.12
C ILE A 360 -30.27 28.28 -37.25
N GLU A 361 -29.72 27.14 -37.65
CA GLU A 361 -28.30 27.01 -37.91
C GLU A 361 -27.90 27.75 -39.20
N GLY A 362 -27.03 28.76 -39.08
CA GLY A 362 -26.49 29.54 -40.21
C GLY A 362 -26.97 30.99 -40.32
N SER A 363 -27.94 31.41 -39.49
CA SER A 363 -28.41 32.81 -39.48
C SER A 363 -27.42 33.71 -38.73
N HIS A 364 -26.74 34.60 -39.46
CA HIS A 364 -25.79 35.57 -38.88
C HIS A 364 -26.35 37.00 -38.76
N GLU A 365 -27.59 37.27 -39.17
CA GLU A 365 -28.22 38.58 -39.05
C GLU A 365 -29.72 38.43 -38.73
N GLY A 366 -30.23 39.27 -37.82
CA GLY A 366 -31.49 39.09 -37.08
C GLY A 366 -32.80 38.94 -37.87
N SER A 367 -32.79 39.01 -39.20
CA SER A 367 -33.99 38.95 -40.06
C SER A 367 -34.65 37.57 -40.12
N GLU A 368 -33.89 36.48 -39.97
CA GLU A 368 -34.43 35.12 -40.07
C GLU A 368 -34.85 34.50 -38.73
N THR A 369 -34.58 35.18 -37.61
CA THR A 369 -34.94 34.71 -36.26
C THR A 369 -36.46 34.62 -36.04
N ASN A 370 -37.24 35.37 -36.83
CA ASN A 370 -38.70 35.36 -36.82
C ASN A 370 -39.34 34.13 -37.47
N ILE A 371 -38.54 33.18 -37.98
CA ILE A 371 -39.07 31.99 -38.65
C ILE A 371 -39.79 31.02 -37.70
N LEU A 372 -39.34 30.97 -36.46
CA LEU A 372 -39.86 30.03 -35.46
C LEU A 372 -40.85 30.71 -34.49
N CYS A 373 -40.98 32.04 -34.57
CA CYS A 373 -41.96 32.80 -33.81
C CYS A 373 -43.38 32.47 -34.27
N ASN A 374 -44.29 32.30 -33.31
CA ASN A 374 -45.70 32.01 -33.55
C ASN A 374 -45.97 30.73 -34.36
N LEU A 375 -45.07 29.74 -34.29
CA LEU A 375 -45.37 28.38 -34.79
C LEU A 375 -46.59 27.78 -34.06
N PHE A 376 -46.78 28.19 -32.81
CA PHE A 376 -47.97 27.98 -32.01
C PHE A 376 -48.51 29.35 -31.55
N PRO A 377 -49.83 29.48 -31.31
CA PRO A 377 -50.40 30.73 -30.83
C PRO A 377 -49.72 31.20 -29.54
N ASN A 378 -49.42 32.48 -29.43
CA ASN A 378 -48.84 33.12 -28.23
C ASN A 378 -47.43 32.61 -27.82
N ASP A 379 -46.62 32.18 -28.78
CA ASP A 379 -45.21 31.75 -28.56
C ASP A 379 -44.24 32.58 -29.41
N ASN A 380 -43.85 33.74 -28.88
CA ASN A 380 -42.90 34.66 -29.52
C ASN A 380 -41.42 34.34 -29.19
N GLY A 381 -41.17 33.44 -28.23
CA GLY A 381 -39.82 33.10 -27.77
C GLY A 381 -39.07 34.24 -27.06
N LEU A 382 -39.78 35.28 -26.59
CA LEU A 382 -39.19 36.40 -25.84
C LEU A 382 -39.42 36.25 -24.32
N GLU A 383 -40.40 35.45 -23.92
CA GLU A 383 -40.71 35.19 -22.52
C GLU A 383 -39.99 33.92 -22.03
N LEU A 384 -39.46 33.98 -20.80
CA LEU A 384 -38.97 32.77 -20.13
C LEU A 384 -40.16 31.89 -19.70
N PRO A 385 -40.19 30.60 -20.08
CA PRO A 385 -41.35 29.74 -19.86
C PRO A 385 -41.57 29.29 -18.40
N HIS A 386 -40.56 29.40 -17.54
CA HIS A 386 -40.63 28.97 -16.13
C HIS A 386 -40.52 30.15 -15.17
N GLN A 387 -41.37 30.20 -14.14
CA GLN A 387 -41.31 31.24 -13.09
C GLN A 387 -39.97 31.21 -12.33
N ALA A 388 -39.41 30.02 -12.09
CA ALA A 388 -38.10 29.88 -11.45
C ALA A 388 -36.97 30.54 -12.28
N ALA A 389 -37.03 30.43 -13.61
CA ALA A 389 -36.07 31.09 -14.49
C ALA A 389 -36.25 32.62 -14.49
N LYS A 390 -37.50 33.11 -14.39
CA LYS A 390 -37.81 34.54 -14.24
C LYS A 390 -37.27 35.12 -12.92
N LEU A 391 -37.30 34.35 -11.82
CA LEU A 391 -36.75 34.78 -10.52
C LEU A 391 -35.21 34.83 -10.50
N ILE A 392 -34.55 33.93 -11.25
CA ILE A 392 -33.08 33.90 -11.34
C ILE A 392 -32.56 35.02 -12.26
N ALA A 393 -33.37 35.43 -13.23
CA ALA A 393 -33.10 36.56 -14.13
C ALA A 393 -33.81 37.81 -13.62
N ASP A 394 -33.35 38.36 -12.49
CA ASP A 394 -33.78 39.60 -11.82
C ASP A 394 -34.62 40.55 -12.72
N ASP A 395 -35.95 40.50 -12.56
CA ASP A 395 -37.03 41.32 -13.15
C ASP A 395 -36.92 41.78 -14.63
N ALA A 396 -36.02 41.18 -15.42
CA ALA A 396 -35.91 41.40 -16.85
C ALA A 396 -36.95 40.51 -17.54
N VAL A 397 -38.19 41.00 -17.58
CA VAL A 397 -39.37 40.34 -18.16
C VAL A 397 -39.14 39.84 -19.60
N THR A 398 -38.18 40.42 -20.31
CA THR A 398 -37.81 40.07 -21.69
C THR A 398 -36.44 39.39 -21.77
N PHE A 399 -36.42 38.16 -22.29
CA PHE A 399 -35.19 37.46 -22.65
C PHE A 399 -34.41 38.26 -23.69
N ASP A 400 -33.07 38.25 -23.61
CA ASP A 400 -32.18 39.07 -24.44
C ASP A 400 -32.53 38.97 -25.94
N GLU A 401 -33.07 40.06 -26.49
CA GLU A 401 -33.56 40.14 -27.87
C GLU A 401 -32.45 39.94 -28.90
N LYS A 402 -31.19 40.18 -28.49
CA LYS A 402 -30.00 40.10 -29.35
C LYS A 402 -29.56 38.65 -29.60
N ARG A 403 -30.01 37.69 -28.81
CA ARG A 403 -29.63 36.28 -28.96
C ARG A 403 -30.43 35.62 -30.08
N THR A 404 -29.73 34.90 -30.96
CA THR A 404 -30.34 34.20 -32.12
C THR A 404 -31.09 32.92 -31.74
N LEU A 405 -30.86 32.39 -30.54
CA LEU A 405 -31.50 31.19 -29.99
C LEU A 405 -32.54 31.63 -28.95
N ARG A 406 -33.80 31.28 -29.17
CA ARG A 406 -34.93 31.73 -28.34
C ARG A 406 -35.54 30.58 -27.52
N PRO A 407 -35.98 30.82 -26.27
CA PRO A 407 -36.62 29.82 -25.42
C PRO A 407 -38.11 29.63 -25.76
N TYR A 408 -38.41 29.02 -26.91
CA TYR A 408 -39.81 28.76 -27.29
C TYR A 408 -40.51 27.79 -26.33
N LYS A 409 -41.81 27.99 -26.11
CA LYS A 409 -42.66 27.12 -25.29
C LYS A 409 -42.75 25.71 -25.88
N TRP A 410 -42.88 25.59 -27.20
CA TRP A 410 -42.91 24.29 -27.88
C TRP A 410 -41.59 23.51 -27.72
N ALA A 411 -40.45 24.20 -27.62
CA ALA A 411 -39.15 23.56 -27.44
C ALA A 411 -38.98 22.97 -26.03
N GLN A 412 -39.55 23.61 -25.01
CA GLN A 412 -39.57 23.05 -23.65
C GLN A 412 -40.44 21.79 -23.58
N HIS A 413 -41.62 21.83 -24.19
CA HIS A 413 -42.53 20.69 -24.24
C HIS A 413 -41.92 19.49 -24.99
N LEU A 414 -41.08 19.75 -26.01
CA LEU A 414 -40.31 18.71 -26.70
C LEU A 414 -39.20 18.14 -25.80
N ALA A 415 -38.63 18.97 -24.92
CA ALA A 415 -37.62 18.57 -23.95
C ALA A 415 -38.17 17.82 -22.73
N GLY A 416 -39.49 17.58 -22.68
CA GLY A 416 -40.16 16.98 -21.53
C GLY A 416 -40.29 17.92 -20.33
N ILE A 417 -40.06 19.23 -20.53
CA ILE A 417 -40.27 20.24 -19.50
C ILE A 417 -41.67 20.82 -19.68
N ASP A 418 -42.61 20.35 -18.87
CA ASP A 418 -44.00 20.83 -18.84
C ASP A 418 -44.14 21.86 -17.71
N PHE A 419 -44.61 23.07 -18.05
CA PHE A 419 -44.85 24.15 -17.08
C PHE A 419 -46.34 24.28 -16.72
N LEU A 420 -46.61 24.70 -15.48
CA LEU A 420 -47.97 24.96 -15.02
C LEU A 420 -48.49 26.29 -15.61
N PRO A 421 -49.77 26.37 -16.02
CA PRO A 421 -50.37 27.63 -16.44
C PRO A 421 -50.31 28.68 -15.32
N GLU A 422 -50.05 29.94 -15.66
CA GLU A 422 -49.97 31.07 -14.71
C GLU A 422 -51.28 31.32 -13.95
N VAL A 423 -52.40 30.81 -14.47
CA VAL A 423 -53.72 30.85 -13.82
C VAL A 423 -54.22 29.43 -13.62
N SER A 424 -54.66 29.11 -12.41
CA SER A 424 -55.24 27.79 -12.13
C SER A 424 -56.46 27.54 -13.04
N PRO A 425 -56.60 26.34 -13.64
CA PRO A 425 -57.73 26.00 -14.51
C PRO A 425 -59.11 26.18 -13.84
N LEU A 426 -59.13 26.22 -12.52
CA LEU A 426 -60.32 26.39 -11.69
C LEU A 426 -60.84 27.84 -11.61
N LEU A 427 -60.05 28.84 -12.04
CA LEU A 427 -60.44 30.26 -12.02
C LEU A 427 -61.02 30.75 -13.36
N THR A 428 -60.94 29.96 -14.42
CA THR A 428 -61.60 30.22 -15.71
C THR A 428 -63.06 29.76 -15.67
N CYS A 429 -63.91 30.46 -14.94
CA CYS A 429 -65.36 30.40 -15.10
C CYS A 429 -65.76 31.43 -16.17
N PRO A 430 -66.31 31.05 -17.34
CA PRO A 430 -66.82 32.03 -18.29
C PRO A 430 -68.21 32.48 -17.83
N GLU A 431 -68.30 33.59 -17.11
CA GLU A 431 -69.55 34.35 -17.08
C GLU A 431 -69.63 35.20 -18.35
N THR A 432 -70.68 34.95 -19.12
CA THR A 432 -71.16 35.60 -20.36
C THR A 432 -70.62 35.09 -21.71
N PRO A 433 -71.50 34.65 -22.64
CA PRO A 433 -71.11 34.14 -23.94
C PRO A 433 -71.10 35.28 -24.98
N SER A 434 -69.90 35.74 -25.34
CA SER A 434 -69.68 36.39 -26.64
C SER A 434 -68.72 35.52 -27.46
N GLY A 435 -69.07 35.27 -28.73
CA GLY A 435 -68.68 34.10 -29.54
C GLY A 435 -67.21 33.93 -29.95
N GLU A 436 -66.24 34.46 -29.21
CA GLU A 436 -64.81 34.27 -29.48
C GLU A 436 -64.13 33.26 -28.54
N THR A 437 -64.73 32.94 -27.39
CA THR A 437 -64.13 32.07 -26.36
C THR A 437 -64.34 30.57 -26.56
N VAL A 438 -65.21 30.16 -27.49
CA VAL A 438 -65.41 28.73 -27.81
C VAL A 438 -64.19 28.13 -28.55
N LYS A 439 -63.38 28.97 -29.20
CA LYS A 439 -62.14 28.53 -29.85
C LYS A 439 -61.00 28.28 -28.85
N SER A 440 -60.91 29.03 -27.75
CA SER A 440 -59.81 28.85 -26.79
C SER A 440 -59.98 27.60 -25.92
N ALA A 441 -61.21 27.25 -25.54
CA ALA A 441 -61.50 26.06 -24.74
C ALA A 441 -61.27 24.74 -25.52
N SER A 442 -61.64 24.69 -26.80
CA SER A 442 -61.38 23.51 -27.66
C SER A 442 -59.90 23.37 -28.04
N VAL A 443 -59.18 24.49 -28.12
CA VAL A 443 -57.73 24.50 -28.34
C VAL A 443 -56.97 23.95 -27.13
N ASN A 444 -57.45 24.20 -25.91
CA ASN A 444 -56.84 23.68 -24.68
C ASN A 444 -57.04 22.15 -24.53
N SER A 445 -58.19 21.60 -24.94
CA SER A 445 -58.39 20.14 -24.95
C SER A 445 -57.54 19.45 -26.02
N ASN A 446 -57.38 20.07 -27.19
CA ASN A 446 -56.43 19.62 -28.22
C ASN A 446 -54.96 19.72 -27.77
N LEU A 447 -54.62 20.67 -26.89
CA LEU A 447 -53.30 20.77 -26.27
C LEU A 447 -53.01 19.62 -25.30
N SER A 448 -54.04 19.09 -24.63
CA SER A 448 -53.91 17.93 -23.74
C SER A 448 -53.78 16.60 -24.50
N LEU A 449 -54.45 16.47 -25.65
CA LEU A 449 -54.28 15.35 -26.60
C LEU A 449 -52.91 15.41 -27.31
N TYR A 450 -52.43 16.63 -27.62
CA TYR A 450 -51.07 16.88 -28.09
C TYR A 450 -50.01 16.37 -27.10
N ARG A 451 -50.29 16.38 -25.79
CA ARG A 451 -49.32 16.01 -24.75
C ARG A 451 -48.90 14.54 -24.74
N GLN A 452 -49.57 13.59 -25.40
CA GLN A 452 -49.29 12.18 -25.14
C GLN A 452 -48.77 11.32 -26.31
N GLN A 453 -49.00 11.60 -27.60
CA GLN A 453 -48.64 10.61 -28.64
C GLN A 453 -48.02 11.13 -29.95
N THR A 454 -48.08 12.43 -30.30
CA THR A 454 -47.56 12.92 -31.61
C THR A 454 -46.89 14.31 -31.55
N ARG A 455 -46.29 14.68 -30.41
CA ARG A 455 -45.65 15.99 -30.20
C ARG A 455 -44.61 16.31 -31.27
N VAL A 456 -43.67 15.38 -31.47
CA VAL A 456 -42.51 15.52 -32.36
C VAL A 456 -42.96 15.67 -33.81
N HIS A 457 -43.75 14.71 -34.30
CA HIS A 457 -44.28 14.72 -35.66
C HIS A 457 -45.05 16.01 -35.97
N THR A 458 -45.91 16.47 -35.05
CA THR A 458 -46.67 17.72 -35.24
C THR A 458 -45.76 18.94 -35.36
N VAL A 459 -44.71 19.01 -34.53
CA VAL A 459 -43.74 20.11 -34.58
C VAL A 459 -42.97 20.08 -35.89
N VAL A 460 -42.44 18.93 -36.29
CA VAL A 460 -41.70 18.77 -37.56
C VAL A 460 -42.58 19.11 -38.76
N GLN A 461 -43.81 18.59 -38.83
CA GLN A 461 -44.76 18.88 -39.91
C GLN A 461 -45.11 20.35 -39.97
N ARG A 462 -45.39 21.00 -38.83
CA ARG A 462 -45.65 22.45 -38.82
C ARG A 462 -44.46 23.25 -39.30
N ILE A 463 -43.24 22.88 -38.91
CA ILE A 463 -42.03 23.54 -39.40
C ILE A 463 -41.87 23.35 -40.91
N ARG A 464 -42.17 22.15 -41.44
CA ARG A 464 -42.20 21.88 -42.89
C ARG A 464 -43.23 22.77 -43.59
N SER A 465 -44.50 22.73 -43.16
CA SER A 465 -45.59 23.51 -43.75
C SER A 465 -45.31 25.02 -43.68
N TRP A 466 -44.81 25.51 -42.54
CA TRP A 466 -44.52 26.92 -42.34
C TRP A 466 -43.37 27.39 -43.24
N LYS A 467 -42.30 26.59 -43.37
CA LYS A 467 -41.18 26.90 -44.28
C LYS A 467 -41.62 26.86 -45.74
N LYS A 468 -42.43 25.87 -46.14
CA LYS A 468 -43.04 25.80 -47.49
C LYS A 468 -43.91 27.03 -47.77
N ALA A 469 -44.81 27.39 -46.86
CA ALA A 469 -45.67 28.57 -46.99
C ALA A 469 -44.86 29.87 -47.12
N LYS A 470 -43.78 30.02 -46.35
CA LYS A 470 -42.88 31.18 -46.50
C LYS A 470 -42.17 31.21 -47.84
N MET A 471 -41.68 30.07 -48.34
CA MET A 471 -41.07 30.01 -49.68
C MET A 471 -42.07 30.41 -50.76
N VAL A 472 -43.32 29.94 -50.67
CA VAL A 472 -44.41 30.33 -51.59
C VAL A 472 -44.71 31.82 -51.48
N LEU A 473 -44.76 32.39 -50.28
CA LEU A 473 -45.03 33.81 -50.08
C LEU A 473 -43.90 34.69 -50.62
N VAL A 474 -42.63 34.30 -50.42
CA VAL A 474 -41.47 34.98 -51.01
C VAL A 474 -41.51 34.88 -52.53
N PHE A 475 -41.83 33.71 -53.08
CA PHE A 475 -42.00 33.53 -54.52
C PHE A 475 -43.10 34.43 -55.09
N HIS A 476 -44.25 34.51 -54.42
CA HIS A 476 -45.36 35.37 -54.83
C HIS A 476 -45.04 36.86 -54.69
N LEU A 477 -44.31 37.27 -53.63
CA LEU A 477 -43.80 38.64 -53.48
C LEU A 477 -42.80 39.01 -54.57
N CYS A 478 -41.90 38.09 -54.93
CA CYS A 478 -40.97 38.29 -56.04
C CYS A 478 -41.72 38.43 -57.37
N LEU A 479 -42.76 37.62 -57.60
CA LEU A 479 -43.63 37.73 -58.77
C LEU A 479 -44.37 39.08 -58.82
N LEU A 480 -44.92 39.52 -57.69
CA LEU A 480 -45.59 40.84 -57.57
C LEU A 480 -44.61 42.00 -57.79
N LEU A 481 -43.38 41.91 -57.28
CA LEU A 481 -42.34 42.92 -57.50
C LEU A 481 -41.81 42.94 -58.94
N LEU A 482 -41.82 41.79 -59.61
CA LEU A 482 -41.52 41.66 -61.05
C LEU A 482 -42.66 42.19 -61.93
N TRP A 483 -43.90 42.21 -61.44
CA TRP A 483 -45.07 42.76 -62.14
C TRP A 483 -45.26 44.27 -61.93
N ASN A 484 -44.64 44.84 -60.90
CA ASN A 484 -44.68 46.28 -60.57
C ASN A 484 -43.46 47.07 -61.12
N LYS A 485 -42.61 46.42 -61.92
CA LYS A 485 -41.55 47.02 -62.74
C LYS A 485 -41.91 46.86 -64.20
#